data_AF-P72438-F1
#
_entry.id   AF-P72438-F1
#
_cell.length_a   1.000
_cell.length_b   1.000
_cell.length_c   1.000
_cell.angle_alpha   90.00
_cell.angle_beta   90.00
_cell.angle_gamma   90.00
#
_symmetry.space_group_name_H-M   'P 1'
#
loop_
_entity.id
_entity.type
_entity.pdbx_description
1 polymer ?
#
loop_
_entity_poly.entity_id
_entity_poly.type
_entity_poly.pdbx_seq_one_letter_code
_entity_poly.pdbx_strand_id
1 'polypeptide(L)'
;MRSVMSLVSVHNEWDPLEEIIVGTAAGARVPRADRSVFAVEYAGEYDSQDQVPSGPYPDRVLKETEEELHVLCEELTKLGVTVRRPQQRDNSALTRSSKGNDHG
;
A
#
# COMPACT_ATOMS: atom_id res chain seq x y z
N MET A 1 -21.66 20.65 -25.73
CA MET A 1 -20.64 20.33 -24.71
C MET A 1 -20.69 18.82 -24.49
N ARG A 2 -19.57 18.09 -24.65
CA ARG A 2 -19.53 16.67 -24.31
C ARG A 2 -19.51 16.57 -22.78
N SER A 3 -20.54 15.96 -22.20
CA SER A 3 -20.52 15.57 -20.79
C SER A 3 -19.38 14.56 -20.63
N VAL A 4 -18.36 14.90 -19.85
CA VAL A 4 -17.31 13.96 -19.46
C VAL A 4 -17.86 13.25 -18.24
N MET A 5 -18.24 11.98 -18.38
CA MET A 5 -18.60 11.17 -17.20
C MET A 5 -17.36 10.94 -16.33
N SER A 6 -17.57 10.90 -15.01
CA SER A 6 -16.52 10.50 -14.06
C SER A 6 -16.05 9.08 -14.37
N LEU A 7 -14.74 8.84 -14.35
CA LEU A 7 -14.17 7.48 -14.41
C LEU A 7 -14.39 6.71 -13.10
N VAL A 8 -14.67 7.42 -12.00
CA VAL A 8 -14.92 6.82 -10.69
C VAL A 8 -16.43 6.76 -10.46
N SER A 9 -16.97 5.54 -10.48
CA SER A 9 -18.35 5.22 -10.15
C SER A 9 -18.42 3.81 -9.57
N VAL A 10 -18.53 3.71 -8.24
CA VAL A 10 -18.58 2.44 -7.51
C VAL A 10 -19.51 2.59 -6.32
N HIS A 11 -20.35 1.59 -6.06
CA HIS A 11 -21.40 1.67 -5.04
C HIS A 11 -21.39 0.50 -4.05
N ASN A 12 -20.66 -0.57 -4.39
CA ASN A 12 -20.52 -1.78 -3.59
C ASN A 12 -19.29 -2.56 -4.08
N GLU A 13 -19.04 -3.70 -3.45
CA GLU A 13 -17.85 -4.52 -3.67
C GLU A 13 -18.07 -5.72 -4.62
N TRP A 14 -19.23 -5.85 -5.27
CA TRP A 14 -19.58 -7.06 -6.06
C TRP A 14 -20.16 -6.82 -7.45
N ASP A 15 -20.55 -5.59 -7.79
CA ASP A 15 -20.90 -5.25 -9.16
C ASP A 15 -19.72 -5.54 -10.12
N PRO A 16 -19.97 -5.79 -11.41
CA PRO A 16 -18.92 -6.11 -12.38
C PRO A 16 -17.78 -5.08 -12.37
N LEU A 17 -16.56 -5.55 -12.17
CA LEU A 17 -15.37 -4.70 -12.07
C LEU A 17 -14.99 -4.13 -13.45
N GLU A 18 -14.94 -2.81 -13.59
CA GLU A 18 -14.56 -2.14 -14.85
C GLU A 18 -13.09 -1.64 -14.85
N GLU A 19 -12.65 -1.03 -13.75
CA GLU A 19 -11.31 -0.45 -13.60
C GLU A 19 -10.80 -0.60 -12.16
N ILE A 20 -9.51 -0.90 -11.98
CA ILE A 20 -8.88 -1.12 -10.66
C ILE A 20 -7.45 -0.56 -10.59
N ILE A 21 -7.03 -0.14 -9.39
CA ILE A 21 -5.64 0.14 -9.07
C ILE A 21 -5.05 -1.05 -8.32
N VAL A 22 -3.99 -1.65 -8.88
CA VAL A 22 -3.20 -2.71 -8.21
C VAL A 22 -1.88 -2.11 -7.72
N GLY A 23 -1.56 -2.35 -6.45
CA GLY A 23 -0.36 -1.83 -5.79
C GLY A 23 0.98 -2.34 -6.36
N THR A 24 2.06 -1.96 -5.71
CA THR A 24 3.43 -2.45 -6.01
C THR A 24 4.13 -2.78 -4.70
N ALA A 25 4.97 -3.81 -4.72
CA ALA A 25 5.87 -4.14 -3.63
C ALA A 25 7.17 -3.32 -3.67
N ALA A 26 7.42 -2.59 -4.77
CA ALA A 26 8.66 -1.84 -4.97
C ALA A 26 8.91 -0.83 -3.85
N GLY A 27 10.07 -0.97 -3.19
CA GLY A 27 10.48 -0.08 -2.09
C GLY A 27 9.64 -0.24 -0.82
N ALA A 28 8.89 -1.33 -0.67
CA ALA A 28 8.17 -1.61 0.58
C ALA A 28 9.15 -1.81 1.73
N ARG A 29 8.76 -1.30 2.90
CA ARG A 29 9.57 -1.31 4.11
C ARG A 29 8.70 -1.21 5.34
N VAL A 30 9.21 -1.71 6.47
CA VAL A 30 8.68 -1.35 7.78
C VAL A 30 8.98 0.16 8.01
N PRO A 31 7.97 0.96 8.40
CA PRO A 31 8.16 2.36 8.73
C PRO A 31 9.20 2.56 9.84
N ARG A 32 9.66 3.80 10.03
CA ARG A 32 10.46 4.12 11.22
C ARG A 32 9.59 3.92 12.46
N ALA A 33 10.17 3.30 13.48
CA ALA A 33 9.54 3.14 14.78
C ALA A 33 8.98 4.46 15.31
N ASP A 34 7.69 4.44 15.63
CA ASP A 34 6.97 5.50 16.31
C ASP A 34 5.82 4.88 17.11
N ARG A 35 5.15 5.70 17.93
CA ARG A 35 4.04 5.24 18.75
C ARG A 35 2.91 4.62 17.92
N SER A 36 2.64 5.14 16.73
CA SER A 36 1.52 4.68 15.91
C SER A 36 1.75 3.29 15.31
N VAL A 37 2.88 3.07 14.64
CA VAL A 37 3.21 1.75 14.08
C VAL A 37 3.38 0.71 15.18
N PHE A 38 3.97 1.08 16.32
CA PHE A 38 4.09 0.17 17.46
C PHE A 38 2.72 -0.25 18.00
N ALA A 39 1.85 0.72 18.32
CA ALA A 39 0.56 0.43 18.95
C ALA A 39 -0.39 -0.40 18.06
N VAL A 40 -0.35 -0.20 16.74
CA VAL A 40 -1.28 -0.85 15.81
C VAL A 40 -0.76 -2.21 15.31
N GLU A 41 0.54 -2.34 15.07
CA GLU A 41 1.09 -3.50 14.37
C GLU A 41 1.98 -4.39 15.25
N TYR A 42 2.70 -3.83 16.24
CA TYR A 42 3.80 -4.52 16.91
C TYR A 42 3.70 -4.65 18.44
N ALA A 43 2.72 -4.03 19.09
CA ALA A 43 2.58 -4.01 20.55
C ALA A 43 2.27 -5.38 21.19
N GLY A 44 1.84 -6.36 20.39
CA GLY A 44 1.64 -7.75 20.84
C GLY A 44 2.90 -8.61 20.71
N GLU A 45 3.91 -8.18 19.95
CA GLU A 45 5.10 -8.95 19.62
C GLU A 45 6.36 -8.43 20.33
N TYR A 46 6.39 -7.15 20.66
CA TYR A 46 7.55 -6.47 21.25
C TYR A 46 7.16 -5.67 22.49
N ASP A 47 8.10 -5.58 23.45
CA ASP A 47 7.88 -4.86 24.72
C ASP A 47 7.94 -3.33 24.54
N SER A 48 8.57 -2.85 23.46
CA SER A 48 8.76 -1.42 23.21
C SER A 48 8.87 -1.09 21.72
N GLN A 49 8.52 0.15 21.35
CA GLN A 49 8.61 0.63 19.97
C GLN A 49 10.03 0.57 19.39
N ASP A 50 11.07 0.64 20.22
CA ASP A 50 12.46 0.65 19.77
C ASP A 50 12.90 -0.73 19.21
N GLN A 51 12.09 -1.77 19.43
CA GLN A 51 12.30 -3.11 18.89
C GLN A 51 11.60 -3.34 17.55
N VAL A 52 10.82 -2.38 17.06
CA VAL A 52 10.15 -2.48 15.74
C VAL A 52 11.22 -2.64 14.66
N PRO A 53 11.13 -3.69 13.81
CA PRO A 53 12.15 -4.03 12.81
C PRO A 53 12.11 -3.09 11.59
N SER A 54 12.33 -1.80 11.82
CA SER A 54 12.31 -0.74 10.81
C SER A 54 13.34 -1.00 9.71
N GLY A 55 12.92 -0.95 8.44
CA GLY A 55 13.84 -1.21 7.33
C GLY A 55 13.16 -1.82 6.11
N PRO A 56 13.88 -1.94 4.98
CA PRO A 56 13.36 -2.58 3.78
C PRO A 56 13.05 -4.06 4.04
N TYR A 57 12.00 -4.56 3.39
CA TYR A 57 11.77 -6.00 3.37
C TYR A 57 12.86 -6.72 2.57
N PRO A 58 13.08 -8.03 2.80
CA PRO A 58 14.05 -8.79 2.03
C PRO A 58 13.79 -8.73 0.52
N ASP A 59 14.83 -8.49 -0.27
CA ASP A 59 14.73 -8.37 -1.74
C ASP A 59 14.03 -9.55 -2.41
N ARG A 60 14.21 -10.75 -1.86
CA ARG A 60 13.56 -11.96 -2.37
C ARG A 60 12.04 -11.83 -2.30
N VAL A 61 11.50 -11.44 -1.13
CA VAL A 61 10.06 -11.23 -0.92
C VAL A 61 9.55 -10.15 -1.86
N LEU A 62 10.27 -9.03 -1.97
CA LEU A 62 9.87 -7.93 -2.83
C LEU A 62 9.76 -8.34 -4.31
N LYS A 63 10.73 -9.12 -4.81
CA LYS A 63 10.74 -9.59 -6.20
C LYS A 63 9.66 -10.63 -6.47
N GLU A 64 9.58 -11.64 -5.61
CA GLU A 64 8.57 -12.70 -5.74
C GLU A 64 7.15 -12.11 -5.72
N THR A 65 6.85 -11.21 -4.77
CA THR A 65 5.54 -10.56 -4.70
C THR A 65 5.27 -9.62 -5.88
N GLU A 66 6.27 -8.91 -6.40
CA GLU A 66 6.06 -8.05 -7.58
C GLU A 66 5.78 -8.89 -8.84
N GLU A 67 6.39 -10.07 -8.98
CA GLU A 67 6.08 -11.05 -10.03
C GLU A 67 4.64 -11.59 -9.89
N GLU A 68 4.21 -11.94 -8.68
CA GLU A 68 2.83 -12.38 -8.40
C GLU A 68 1.80 -11.27 -8.68
N LEU A 69 2.10 -10.03 -8.29
CA LEU A 69 1.27 -8.86 -8.60
C LEU A 69 1.16 -8.63 -10.10
N HIS A 70 2.23 -8.89 -10.86
CA HIS A 70 2.19 -8.82 -12.31
C HIS A 70 1.22 -9.85 -12.90
N VAL A 71 1.28 -11.10 -12.45
CA VAL A 71 0.34 -12.15 -12.87
C VAL A 71 -1.11 -11.76 -12.54
N LEU A 72 -1.38 -11.23 -11.34
CA LEU A 72 -2.71 -10.73 -10.98
C LEU A 72 -3.21 -9.66 -11.97
N CYS A 73 -2.35 -8.71 -12.35
CA CYS A 73 -2.70 -7.67 -13.32
C CYS A 73 -3.02 -8.26 -14.70
N GLU A 74 -2.24 -9.24 -15.15
CA GLU A 74 -2.48 -9.91 -16.43
C GLU A 74 -3.82 -10.65 -16.43
N GLU A 75 -4.14 -11.40 -15.37
CA GLU A 75 -5.42 -12.11 -15.26
C GLU A 75 -6.62 -11.16 -15.25
N LEU A 76 -6.56 -10.06 -14.49
CA LEU A 76 -7.61 -9.03 -14.49
C LEU A 76 -7.78 -8.38 -15.87
N THR A 77 -6.67 -8.11 -16.55
CA THR A 77 -6.69 -7.55 -17.92
C THR A 77 -7.33 -8.53 -18.91
N LYS A 78 -7.04 -9.84 -18.80
CA LYS A 78 -7.68 -10.89 -19.63
C LYS A 78 -9.19 -10.96 -19.43
N LEU A 79 -9.68 -10.63 -18.23
CA LEU A 79 -11.10 -10.54 -17.91
C LEU A 79 -11.77 -9.25 -18.42
N GLY A 80 -11.02 -8.36 -19.08
CA GLY A 80 -11.52 -7.10 -19.63
C GLY A 80 -11.48 -5.92 -18.66
N VAL A 81 -10.88 -6.08 -17.48
CA VAL A 81 -10.73 -5.01 -16.48
C VAL A 81 -9.58 -4.08 -16.86
N THR A 82 -9.79 -2.77 -16.76
CA THR A 82 -8.69 -1.80 -16.90
C THR A 82 -7.84 -1.78 -15.62
N VAL A 83 -6.56 -2.14 -15.72
CA VAL A 83 -5.65 -2.15 -14.57
C VAL A 83 -4.72 -0.93 -14.60
N ARG A 84 -4.68 -0.18 -13.49
CA ARG A 84 -3.72 0.90 -13.24
C ARG A 84 -2.71 0.49 -12.16
N ARG A 85 -1.46 0.93 -12.31
CA ARG A 85 -0.39 0.72 -11.33
C ARG A 85 0.10 2.07 -10.78
N PRO A 86 0.41 2.19 -9.49
CA PRO A 86 0.98 3.41 -8.94
C PRO A 86 2.40 3.63 -9.48
N GLN A 87 2.80 4.90 -9.56
CA GLN A 87 4.20 5.24 -9.82
C GLN A 87 5.05 4.95 -8.59
N GLN A 88 6.31 4.56 -8.83
CA GLN A 88 7.26 4.35 -7.74
C GLN A 88 7.52 5.65 -6.97
N ARG A 89 7.62 5.51 -5.65
CA ARG A 89 7.90 6.59 -4.72
C ARG A 89 9.00 6.16 -3.75
N ASP A 90 9.81 7.12 -3.30
CA ASP A 90 10.74 6.88 -2.20
C ASP A 90 9.97 6.79 -0.87
N ASN A 91 9.86 5.57 -0.34
CA ASN A 91 9.21 5.28 0.93
C ASN A 91 10.14 5.47 2.14
N SER A 92 11.41 5.82 1.93
CA SER A 92 12.37 6.08 3.01
C SER A 92 12.32 7.52 3.55
N ALA A 93 11.64 8.42 2.83
CA ALA A 93 11.54 9.83 3.16
C ALA A 93 10.83 10.07 4.51
N LEU A 94 11.33 11.04 5.29
CA LEU A 94 10.70 11.48 6.52
C LEU A 94 9.40 12.22 6.20
N THR A 95 8.26 11.60 6.52
CA THR A 95 6.97 12.26 6.53
C THR A 95 6.74 12.82 7.93
N ARG A 96 6.43 14.12 8.04
CA ARG A 96 5.97 14.68 9.33
C ARG A 96 4.52 14.26 9.50
N SER A 97 4.22 13.37 10.44
CA SER A 97 2.91 13.39 11.05
C SER A 97 2.78 14.68 11.86
N SER A 98 1.63 15.35 11.80
CA SER A 98 1.35 16.45 12.73
C SER A 98 1.53 15.90 14.14
N LYS A 99 2.36 16.53 14.98
CA LYS A 99 2.53 16.18 16.39
C LYS A 99 1.14 15.93 17.00
N GLY A 100 0.86 14.69 17.36
CA GLY A 100 -0.28 14.36 18.20
C GLY A 100 -0.17 15.21 19.46
N ASN A 101 -1.27 15.82 19.86
CA ASN A 101 -1.33 16.68 21.03
C ASN A 101 -1.17 15.78 22.28
N ASP A 102 0.06 15.57 22.74
CA ASP A 102 0.37 14.88 24.00
C ASP A 102 -0.30 15.66 25.15
N HIS A 103 -1.47 15.21 25.56
CA HIS A 103 -2.03 15.53 26.87
C HIS A 103 -1.50 14.45 27.81
N GLY A 104 -0.65 14.89 28.74
CA GLY A 104 -0.03 14.04 29.77
C GLY A 104 -1.00 13.50 30.79
#